data_AF-A0A7K0YB53-F1
#
_entry.id   AF-A0A7K0YB53-F1
#
_cell.length_a   1.000
_cell.length_b   1.000
_cell.length_c   1.000
_cell.angle_alpha   90.00
_cell.angle_beta   90.00
_cell.angle_gamma   90.00
#
_symmetry.space_group_name_H-M   'P 1'
#
loop_
_entity.id
_entity.type
_entity.pdbx_description
1 polymer ?
#
loop_
_entity_poly.entity_id
_entity_poly.type
_entity_poly.pdbx_seq_one_letter_code
_entity_poly.pdbx_strand_id
1 'polypeptide(L)' 'MTSISGAKVKRLVIACEAGMGSSVMIAKQLAKTLKDHDVVVTHSPVNQLEDENPD' A
#
# COMPACT_ATOMS: atom_id res chain seq x y z
N MET A 1 -10.56 -5.22 20.90
CA MET A 1 -10.07 -5.33 19.51
C MET A 1 -9.89 -3.92 18.98
N THR A 2 -8.67 -3.54 18.64
CA THR A 2 -8.38 -2.28 17.95
C THR A 2 -9.02 -2.32 16.57
N SER A 3 -10.06 -1.50 16.34
CA SER A 3 -10.67 -1.34 15.02
C SER A 3 -10.31 0.03 14.46
N ILE A 4 -10.03 0.06 13.16
CA ILE A 4 -9.75 1.29 12.40
C ILE A 4 -10.90 1.48 11.44
N SER A 5 -11.43 2.70 11.36
CA SER A 5 -12.44 3.03 10.34
C SER A 5 -11.78 2.94 8.97
N GLY A 6 -12.29 2.07 8.09
CA GLY A 6 -11.76 1.93 6.73
C GLY A 6 -11.78 3.24 5.94
N ALA A 7 -12.74 4.13 6.22
CA ALA A 7 -12.81 5.48 5.64
C ALA A 7 -11.62 6.38 6.00
N LYS A 8 -10.84 6.04 7.05
CA LYS A 8 -9.62 6.76 7.43
C LYS A 8 -8.36 6.22 6.75
N VAL A 9 -8.43 5.07 6.10
CA VAL A 9 -7.28 4.47 5.42
C VAL A 9 -7.19 5.05 4.02
N LYS A 10 -6.26 5.98 3.80
CA LYS A 10 -6.07 6.67 2.51
C LYS A 10 -4.86 6.17 1.72
N ARG A 11 -3.99 5.40 2.36
CA ARG A 11 -2.71 4.95 1.79
C ARG A 11 -2.46 3.50 2.14
N LEU A 12 -2.00 2.72 1.18
CA LEU A 12 -1.61 1.32 1.34
C LEU A 12 -0.28 1.08 0.64
N VAL A 13 0.74 0.68 1.40
CA VAL A 13 2.07 0.36 0.87
C VAL A 13 2.27 -1.16 0.90
N ILE A 14 2.66 -1.75 -0.23
CA ILE A 14 2.97 -3.18 -0.34
C ILE A 14 4.46 -3.36 -0.44
N ALA A 15 5.04 -3.95 0.61
CA ALA A 15 6.46 -4.22 0.65
C ALA A 15 6.81 -5.69 0.45
N CYS A 16 7.78 -5.94 -0.42
CA CYS A 16 8.43 -7.24 -0.56
C CYS A 16 9.94 -7.03 -0.64
N GLU A 17 10.70 -8.02 -0.14
CA GLU A 17 12.16 -8.02 0.03
C GLU A 17 12.94 -7.31 -1.08
N ALA A 18 12.63 -7.62 -2.36
CA ALA A 18 13.33 -7.06 -3.52
C ALA A 18 12.57 -5.94 -4.27
N GLY A 19 11.31 -5.65 -3.92
CA GLY A 19 10.54 -4.57 -4.53
C GLY A 19 10.14 -4.73 -6.02
N MET A 20 10.55 -5.80 -6.72
CA MET A 20 10.41 -5.96 -8.19
C MET A 20 9.69 -7.24 -8.65
N GLY A 21 8.74 -7.75 -7.86
CA GLY A 21 8.05 -9.01 -8.18
C GLY A 21 6.56 -8.98 -7.85
N SER A 22 6.13 -9.94 -7.03
CA SER A 22 4.73 -10.10 -6.62
C SER A 22 4.12 -8.83 -5.99
N SER A 23 4.93 -8.01 -5.31
CA SER A 23 4.51 -6.72 -4.75
C SER A 23 3.90 -5.79 -5.80
N VAL A 24 4.48 -5.72 -6.99
CA VAL A 24 4.01 -4.85 -8.08
C VAL A 24 2.66 -5.33 -8.61
N MET A 25 2.51 -6.64 -8.78
CA MET A 25 1.28 -7.24 -9.30
C MET A 25 0.11 -7.04 -8.34
N ILE A 26 0.32 -7.32 -7.05
CA ILE A 26 -0.70 -7.14 -6.02
C ILE A 26 -1.04 -5.65 -5.86
N ALA A 27 -0.04 -4.76 -5.90
CA ALA A 27 -0.27 -3.32 -5.81
C ALA A 27 -1.17 -2.82 -6.95
N LYS A 28 -0.93 -3.26 -8.19
CA LYS A 28 -1.78 -2.91 -9.33
C LYS A 28 -3.20 -3.47 -9.22
N GLN A 29 -3.34 -4.70 -8.73
CA GLN A 29 -4.66 -5.30 -8.54
C GLN A 29 -5.45 -4.56 -7.46
N LEU A 30 -4.83 -4.27 -6.31
CA LEU A 30 -5.46 -3.53 -5.22
C LEU A 30 -5.75 -2.07 -5.59
N ALA A 31 -4.85 -1.40 -6.30
CA ALA A 31 -5.09 -0.06 -6.84
C ALA A 31 -6.35 -0.01 -7.73
N LYS A 32 -6.57 -1.06 -8.53
CA LYS A 32 -7.77 -1.16 -9.38
C LYS A 32 -9.04 -1.39 -8.55
N THR A 33 -8.98 -2.24 -7.53
CA THR A 33 -10.13 -2.53 -6.65
C THR A 33 -10.49 -1.35 -5.74
N LEU A 34 -9.49 -0.61 -5.27
CA LEU A 34 -9.65 0.48 -4.31
C LEU A 34 -9.79 1.86 -4.98
N LYS A 35 -9.85 1.91 -6.32
CA LYS A 35 -9.99 3.15 -7.09
C LYS A 35 -11.23 3.95 -6.69
N ASP A 36 -12.31 3.27 -6.36
CA ASP A 36 -13.59 3.90 -5.96
C ASP A 36 -13.56 4.43 -4.51
N HIS A 37 -12.51 4.12 -3.76
CA HIS A 37 -12.36 4.46 -2.34
C HIS A 37 -11.31 5.55 -2.06
N ASP A 38 -10.75 6.17 -3.11
CA ASP A 38 -9.71 7.22 -3.00
C ASP A 38 -8.47 6.79 -2.18
N VAL A 39 -8.10 5.51 -2.27
CA VAL A 39 -6.94 4.95 -1.58
C VAL A 39 -5.75 4.87 -2.52
N VAL A 40 -4.65 5.50 -2.14
CA VAL A 40 -3.38 5.43 -2.87
C VAL A 40 -2.67 4.12 -2.52
N VAL A 41 -2.42 3.28 -3.52
CA VAL A 41 -1.69 2.02 -3.35
C VAL A 41 -0.32 2.12 -4.01
N THR A 42 0.75 1.99 -3.22
CA THR A 42 2.15 2.00 -3.68
C THR A 42 2.85 0.68 -3.37
N HIS A 43 3.99 0.42 -4.02
CA HIS A 43 4.87 -0.67 -3.66
C HIS A 43 6.28 -0.12 -3.42
N SER A 44 6.93 -0.65 -2.40
CA SER A 44 8.29 -0.24 -1.99
C SER A 44 9.06 -1.46 -1.50
N PRO A 45 10.38 -1.54 -1.63
CA PRO A 45 11.14 -2.58 -0.95
C PRO A 45 11.10 -2.35 0.58
N VAL A 46 11.22 -3.43 1.35
CA VAL A 46 11.06 -3.38 2.82
C VAL A 46 12.02 -2.39 3.47
N ASN A 47 13.23 -2.26 2.93
CA ASN A 47 14.27 -1.35 3.40
C ASN A 47 14.01 0.14 3.11
N GLN A 48 12.99 0.48 2.31
CA GLN A 48 12.60 1.87 1.99
C GLN A 48 11.31 2.30 2.68
N LEU A 49 10.71 1.42 3.51
CA LEU A 49 9.49 1.77 4.24
C LEU A 49 9.71 2.87 5.30
N GLU A 50 10.93 2.98 5.84
CA GLU A 50 11.28 4.02 6.82
C GLU A 50 11.35 5.41 6.19
N ASP A 51 11.70 5.50 4.91
CA ASP A 51 11.77 6.75 4.14
C ASP A 51 10.40 7.18 3.56
N GLU A 52 9.43 6.25 3.46
CA GLU A 52 8.05 6.60 3.09
C GLU A 52 7.34 7.28 4.28
N ASN A 53 7.55 8.59 4.39
CA ASN A 53 7.00 9.40 5.47
C ASN A 53 5.45 9.31 5.50
N PRO A 54 4.86 8.88 6.63
CA PRO A 54 3.41 8.74 6.78
C PRO A 54 2.77 10.09 7.13
N ASP A 55 2.80 11.04 6.19
CA ASP A 55 2.02 12.29 6.26
C ASP A 55 0.53 12.06 5.91
#